data_AF-A0A1C3KPH8-F1
#
_entry.id   AF-A0A1C3KPH8-F1
#
_cell.length_a   1.000
_cell.length_b   1.000
_cell.length_c   1.000
_cell.angle_alpha   90.00
_cell.angle_beta   90.00
_cell.angle_gamma   90.00
#
_symmetry.space_group_name_H-M   'P 1'
#
loop_
_entity.id
_entity.type
_entity.pdbx_description
1 polymer ?
#
loop_
_entity_poly.entity_id
_entity_poly.type
_entity_poly.pdbx_seq_one_letter_code
_entity_poly.pdbx_strand_id
1 'polypeptide(L)'
;MAEEFTEEIATFSKRLLEPVPFVRTNNCIKDVDAELFINSYAHYLKLHNKITFPKWCNFVKTGKGRKLAPLSEDWYFVKASSILRRLYLHPDIGVGFLRRQFSYKQRRGVAPNHTSLASGKILRSILQQLENIGYVEQNPKKKGRRLTVKGENAINSFARYINKKVYKLGKKEKQDIQDNQDKEDKE
;
A
#
# COMPACT_ATOMS: atom_id res chain seq x y z
N MET A 1 7.40 10.17 13.73
CA MET A 1 7.60 9.56 12.39
C MET A 1 8.00 8.08 12.42
N ALA A 2 9.20 7.69 12.89
CA ALA A 2 9.55 6.26 12.99
C ALA A 2 8.75 5.53 14.11
N GLU A 3 8.44 6.26 15.19
CA GLU A 3 7.65 5.78 16.33
C GLU A 3 6.15 5.61 15.97
N GLU A 4 5.56 6.57 15.27
CA GLU A 4 4.18 6.46 14.73
C GLU A 4 4.02 5.26 13.76
N PHE A 5 5.03 5.02 12.92
CA PHE A 5 5.06 3.82 12.06
C PHE A 5 5.12 2.52 12.89
N THR A 6 5.82 2.51 14.03
CA THR A 6 5.82 1.34 14.91
C THR A 6 4.52 1.17 15.69
N GLU A 7 3.84 2.25 16.06
CA GLU A 7 2.56 2.23 16.78
C GLU A 7 1.39 1.78 15.89
N GLU A 8 1.32 2.26 14.64
CA GLU A 8 0.33 1.78 13.66
C GLU A 8 0.55 0.30 13.32
N ILE A 9 1.81 -0.13 13.17
CA ILE A 9 2.14 -1.54 12.98
C ILE A 9 1.74 -2.37 14.20
N ALA A 10 2.02 -1.89 15.42
CA ALA A 10 1.74 -2.61 16.66
C ALA A 10 0.24 -2.85 16.86
N THR A 11 -0.59 -1.84 16.57
CA THR A 11 -2.05 -1.95 16.67
C THR A 11 -2.61 -2.95 15.65
N PHE A 12 -2.09 -2.94 14.42
CA PHE A 12 -2.49 -3.86 13.36
C PHE A 12 -1.97 -5.30 13.57
N SER A 13 -0.79 -5.43 14.19
CA SER A 13 -0.08 -6.69 14.43
C SER A 13 -0.85 -7.65 15.34
N LYS A 14 -1.53 -7.15 16.38
CA LYS A 14 -2.26 -7.97 17.35
C LYS A 14 -3.31 -8.88 16.70
N ARG A 15 -4.01 -8.38 15.68
CA ARG A 15 -4.99 -9.16 14.89
C ARG A 15 -4.34 -10.16 13.94
N LEU A 16 -3.19 -9.81 13.35
CA LEU A 16 -2.53 -10.64 12.34
C LEU A 16 -1.77 -11.84 12.90
N LEU A 17 -1.40 -11.76 14.19
CA LEU A 17 -0.66 -12.78 14.94
C LEU A 17 -1.56 -13.79 15.66
N GLU A 18 -2.87 -13.72 15.46
CA GLU A 18 -3.80 -14.74 15.95
C GLU A 18 -3.39 -16.14 15.48
N PRO A 19 -3.47 -17.16 16.37
CA PRO A 19 -3.09 -18.51 16.01
C PRO A 19 -4.04 -19.05 14.93
N VAL A 20 -3.48 -19.35 13.76
CA VAL A 20 -4.22 -19.98 12.66
C VAL A 20 -3.92 -21.48 12.61
N PRO A 21 -4.89 -22.33 12.23
CA PRO A 21 -4.72 -23.79 12.22
C PRO A 21 -3.91 -24.33 11.02
N PHE A 22 -3.23 -23.46 10.26
CA PHE A 22 -2.47 -23.82 9.06
C PHE A 22 -1.17 -23.01 8.96
N VAL A 23 -0.19 -23.54 8.22
CA VAL A 23 1.10 -22.88 7.99
C VAL A 23 0.99 -21.89 6.82
N ARG A 24 1.40 -20.63 7.05
CA ARG A 24 1.49 -19.60 6.00
C ARG A 24 2.81 -19.75 5.23
N THR A 25 2.75 -19.70 3.90
CA THR A 25 3.93 -19.79 3.02
C THR A 25 4.76 -18.50 3.01
N ASN A 26 4.13 -17.34 3.17
CA ASN A 26 4.75 -16.02 3.37
C ASN A 26 5.79 -15.61 2.30
N ASN A 27 5.59 -16.02 1.05
CA ASN A 27 6.57 -15.83 -0.02
C ASN A 27 6.26 -14.64 -0.92
N CYS A 28 5.00 -14.25 -1.03
CA CYS A 28 4.52 -13.25 -1.98
C CYS A 28 3.69 -12.16 -1.30
N ILE A 29 3.45 -11.07 -2.02
CA ILE A 29 2.60 -9.96 -1.54
C ILE A 29 1.16 -10.38 -1.23
N LYS A 30 0.68 -11.51 -1.77
CA LYS A 30 -0.68 -12.00 -1.50
C LYS A 30 -0.84 -12.53 -0.07
N ASP A 31 0.27 -12.91 0.55
CA ASP A 31 0.32 -13.45 1.92
C ASP A 31 0.39 -12.34 2.99
N VAL A 32 0.67 -11.10 2.57
CA VAL A 32 0.78 -9.94 3.46
C VAL A 32 -0.54 -9.18 3.48
N ASP A 33 -0.90 -8.66 4.65
CA ASP A 33 -2.01 -7.72 4.72
C ASP A 33 -1.82 -6.52 3.78
N ALA A 34 -2.90 -6.14 3.12
CA ALA A 34 -2.88 -5.15 2.06
C ALA A 34 -2.56 -3.74 2.58
N GLU A 35 -3.15 -3.35 3.70
CA GLU A 35 -3.00 -2.01 4.27
C GLU A 35 -1.61 -1.85 4.86
N LEU A 36 -1.17 -2.84 5.64
CA LEU A 36 0.18 -2.90 6.19
C LEU A 36 1.24 -2.81 5.10
N PHE A 37 1.08 -3.58 4.01
CA PHE A 37 1.98 -3.51 2.87
C PHE A 37 1.97 -2.12 2.23
N ILE A 38 0.78 -1.56 1.99
CA ILE A 38 0.65 -0.29 1.28
C ILE A 38 1.36 0.83 2.04
N ASN A 39 1.11 0.95 3.35
CA ASN A 39 1.68 1.99 4.19
C ASN A 39 3.19 1.80 4.36
N SER A 40 3.65 0.57 4.60
CA SER A 40 5.08 0.26 4.71
C SER A 40 5.84 0.56 3.43
N TYR A 41 5.27 0.21 2.27
CA TYR A 41 5.93 0.45 0.99
C TYR A 41 5.86 1.93 0.58
N ALA A 42 4.83 2.67 1.01
CA ALA A 42 4.79 4.13 0.84
C ALA A 42 5.94 4.80 1.60
N HIS A 43 6.20 4.39 2.84
CA HIS A 43 7.34 4.86 3.62
C HIS A 43 8.67 4.49 2.95
N TYR A 44 8.81 3.26 2.44
CA TYR A 44 9.97 2.83 1.66
C TYR A 44 10.21 3.71 0.41
N LEU A 45 9.16 4.04 -0.34
CA LEU A 45 9.26 4.91 -1.52
C LEU A 45 9.72 6.33 -1.16
N LYS A 46 9.24 6.86 -0.02
CA LYS A 46 9.66 8.16 0.52
C LYS A 46 11.13 8.15 0.94
N LEU A 47 11.55 7.15 1.71
CA LEU A 47 12.95 7.00 2.17
C LEU A 47 13.95 6.95 1.01
N HIS A 48 13.62 6.22 -0.06
CA HIS A 48 14.51 6.08 -1.21
C HIS A 48 14.42 7.22 -2.23
N ASN A 49 13.51 8.20 -2.03
CA ASN A 49 13.28 9.32 -2.96
C ASN A 49 13.13 8.89 -4.43
N LYS A 50 12.62 7.68 -4.68
CA LYS A 50 12.49 7.12 -6.04
C LYS A 50 11.41 7.83 -6.85
N ILE A 51 10.37 8.26 -6.15
CA ILE A 51 9.21 8.92 -6.74
C ILE A 51 9.21 10.37 -6.29
N THR A 52 9.12 11.29 -7.24
CA THR A 52 9.04 12.72 -6.94
C THR A 52 7.59 13.14 -6.76
N PHE A 53 7.34 14.00 -5.79
CA PHE A 53 6.04 14.62 -5.62
C PHE A 53 5.87 15.76 -6.64
N PRO A 54 4.93 15.68 -7.61
CA PRO A 54 4.77 16.70 -8.63
C PRO A 54 4.27 18.04 -8.04
N LYS A 55 4.73 19.17 -8.59
CA LYS A 55 4.36 20.53 -8.11
C LYS A 55 2.85 20.75 -7.98
N TRP A 56 2.07 20.25 -8.95
CA TRP A 56 0.61 20.40 -8.96
C TRP A 56 -0.10 19.49 -7.96
N CYS A 57 0.55 18.46 -7.40
CA CYS A 57 -0.09 17.53 -6.47
C CYS A 57 -0.50 18.19 -5.15
N ASN A 58 0.08 19.34 -4.77
CA ASN A 58 -0.30 20.09 -3.57
C ASN A 58 -1.72 20.68 -3.66
N PHE A 59 -2.21 20.94 -4.87
CA PHE A 59 -3.46 21.68 -5.09
C PHE A 59 -4.60 20.81 -5.60
N VAL A 60 -4.37 19.51 -5.78
CA VAL A 60 -5.35 18.60 -6.39
C VAL A 60 -6.14 17.82 -5.37
N LYS A 61 -7.35 17.46 -5.81
CA LYS A 61 -8.15 16.39 -5.23
C LYS A 61 -8.05 15.13 -6.06
N THR A 62 -8.19 13.97 -5.40
CA THR A 62 -8.01 12.64 -6.02
C THR A 62 -9.08 12.27 -7.06
N GLY A 63 -10.24 12.94 -7.06
CA GLY A 63 -11.28 12.74 -8.05
C GLY A 63 -12.39 13.79 -7.96
N LYS A 64 -13.26 13.85 -8.98
CA LYS A 64 -14.39 14.79 -9.03
C LYS A 64 -15.36 14.61 -7.86
N GLY A 65 -15.57 13.37 -7.43
CA GLY A 65 -16.44 13.03 -6.30
C GLY A 65 -15.93 13.48 -4.93
N ARG A 66 -14.65 13.87 -4.81
CA ARG A 66 -14.11 14.44 -3.57
C ARG A 66 -14.32 15.95 -3.57
N LYS A 67 -14.70 16.50 -2.40
CA LYS A 67 -14.84 17.94 -2.19
C LYS A 67 -13.58 18.56 -1.59
N LEU A 68 -12.85 17.78 -0.78
CA LEU A 68 -11.64 18.21 -0.09
C LEU A 68 -10.39 17.55 -0.70
N ALA A 69 -9.23 18.19 -0.47
CA ALA A 69 -7.92 17.60 -0.74
C ALA A 69 -7.66 16.38 0.19
N PRO A 70 -6.72 15.48 -0.17
CA PRO A 70 -6.26 14.44 0.75
C PRO A 70 -5.69 15.05 2.03
N LEU A 71 -6.06 14.51 3.20
CA LEU A 71 -5.59 15.01 4.49
C LEU A 71 -4.17 14.53 4.83
N SER A 72 -3.82 13.31 4.42
CA SER A 72 -2.48 12.77 4.64
C SER A 72 -1.49 13.44 3.69
N GLU A 73 -0.34 13.89 4.21
CA GLU A 73 0.73 14.52 3.40
C GLU A 73 1.34 13.53 2.39
N ASP A 74 1.54 12.28 2.79
CA ASP A 74 2.18 11.23 2.00
C ASP A 74 1.21 10.46 1.09
N TRP A 75 0.00 11.00 0.86
CA TRP A 75 -1.06 10.34 0.10
C TRP A 75 -0.64 9.90 -1.32
N TYR A 76 0.32 10.61 -1.93
CA TYR A 76 0.84 10.29 -3.26
C TYR A 76 1.68 9.00 -3.25
N PHE A 77 2.49 8.79 -2.22
CA PHE A 77 3.27 7.56 -2.03
C PHE A 77 2.37 6.38 -1.69
N VAL A 78 1.35 6.59 -0.86
CA VAL A 78 0.32 5.59 -0.56
C VAL A 78 -0.42 5.17 -1.84
N LYS A 79 -0.78 6.14 -2.69
CA LYS A 79 -1.38 5.88 -4.01
C LYS A 79 -0.44 5.07 -4.91
N ALA A 80 0.85 5.41 -4.97
CA ALA A 80 1.83 4.70 -5.79
C ALA A 80 2.03 3.25 -5.34
N SER A 81 2.16 3.04 -4.03
CA SER A 81 2.21 1.72 -3.41
C SER A 81 0.96 0.88 -3.71
N SER A 82 -0.22 1.49 -3.58
CA SER A 82 -1.50 0.84 -3.91
C SER A 82 -1.58 0.43 -5.38
N ILE A 83 -1.09 1.27 -6.30
CA ILE A 83 -1.04 0.96 -7.75
C ILE A 83 -0.10 -0.21 -8.04
N LEU A 84 1.09 -0.25 -7.43
CA LEU A 84 2.02 -1.37 -7.58
C LEU A 84 1.40 -2.69 -7.13
N ARG A 85 0.70 -2.70 -6.00
CA ARG A 85 -0.04 -3.89 -5.54
C ARG A 85 -1.12 -4.32 -6.54
N ARG A 86 -1.83 -3.36 -7.16
CA ARG A 86 -2.84 -3.69 -8.18
C ARG A 86 -2.22 -4.29 -9.43
N LEU A 87 -1.10 -3.75 -9.90
CA LEU A 87 -0.35 -4.30 -11.04
C LEU A 87 0.17 -5.71 -10.80
N TYR A 88 0.48 -6.06 -9.54
CA TYR A 88 0.85 -7.43 -9.18
C TYR A 88 -0.34 -8.40 -9.27
N LEU A 89 -1.53 -7.95 -8.86
CA LEU A 89 -2.73 -8.80 -8.83
C LEU A 89 -3.35 -9.00 -10.22
N HIS A 90 -3.33 -7.97 -11.05
CA HIS A 90 -3.89 -8.02 -12.39
C HIS A 90 -2.81 -7.63 -13.41
N PRO A 91 -2.40 -8.54 -14.30
CA PRO A 91 -1.52 -8.17 -15.40
C PRO A 91 -2.25 -7.26 -16.41
N ASP A 92 -1.49 -6.44 -17.13
CA ASP A 92 -1.97 -5.61 -18.25
C ASP A 92 -3.03 -4.54 -17.87
N ILE A 93 -2.68 -3.65 -16.95
CA ILE A 93 -3.57 -2.59 -16.46
C ILE A 93 -3.45 -1.31 -17.29
N GLY A 94 -4.60 -0.69 -17.61
CA GLY A 94 -4.69 0.65 -18.17
C GLY A 94 -5.11 1.73 -17.17
N VAL A 95 -4.91 3.00 -17.52
CA VAL A 95 -5.36 4.14 -16.68
C VAL A 95 -6.87 4.10 -16.43
N GLY A 96 -7.67 3.67 -17.41
CA GLY A 96 -9.13 3.52 -17.26
C GLY A 96 -9.54 2.53 -16.16
N PHE A 97 -8.82 1.41 -16.05
CA PHE A 97 -9.03 0.44 -14.98
C PHE A 97 -8.72 1.04 -13.60
N LEU A 98 -7.56 1.70 -13.46
CA LEU A 98 -7.20 2.36 -12.21
C LEU A 98 -8.21 3.45 -11.82
N ARG A 99 -8.78 4.18 -12.79
CA ARG A 99 -9.82 5.18 -12.52
C ARG A 99 -11.10 4.58 -11.95
N ARG A 100 -11.46 3.36 -12.36
CA ARG A 100 -12.59 2.60 -11.81
C ARG A 100 -12.26 2.03 -10.43
N GLN A 101 -11.06 1.48 -10.29
CA GLN A 101 -10.58 0.90 -9.02
C GLN A 101 -10.57 1.94 -7.89
N PHE A 102 -10.17 3.17 -8.20
CA PHE A 102 -10.15 4.29 -7.25
C PHE A 102 -11.39 5.19 -7.37
N SER A 103 -12.52 4.66 -7.85
CA SER A 103 -13.76 5.43 -7.96
C SER A 103 -14.36 5.74 -6.58
N TYR A 104 -15.23 6.74 -6.55
CA TYR A 104 -15.84 7.24 -5.32
C TYR A 104 -17.34 7.48 -5.52
N LYS A 105 -18.11 7.43 -4.43
CA LYS A 105 -19.49 7.93 -4.40
C LYS A 105 -19.47 9.46 -4.45
N GLN A 106 -20.07 10.05 -5.47
CA GLN A 106 -20.22 11.50 -5.60
C GLN A 106 -21.59 11.94 -5.10
N ARG A 107 -21.58 12.82 -4.09
CA ARG A 107 -22.78 13.53 -3.61
C ARG A 107 -23.16 14.64 -4.60
N ARG A 108 -24.37 14.58 -5.15
CA ARG A 108 -24.91 15.54 -6.14
C ARG A 108 -25.83 16.61 -5.54
N GLY A 109 -25.79 16.80 -4.22
CA GLY A 109 -26.68 17.73 -3.52
C GLY A 109 -28.04 17.08 -3.28
N VAL A 110 -29.10 17.66 -3.84
CA VAL A 110 -30.48 17.16 -3.74
C VAL A 110 -30.73 15.90 -4.58
N ALA A 111 -29.92 15.66 -5.62
CA ALA A 111 -30.06 14.48 -6.47
C ALA A 111 -29.36 13.24 -5.89
N PRO A 112 -29.82 12.02 -6.23
CA PRO A 112 -29.20 10.77 -5.79
C PRO A 112 -27.71 10.66 -6.09
N ASN A 113 -27.03 9.88 -5.25
CA ASN A 113 -25.59 9.64 -5.39
C ASN A 113 -25.30 8.73 -6.58
N HIS A 114 -24.21 9.00 -7.30
CA HIS A 114 -23.70 8.12 -8.34
C HIS A 114 -22.19 7.92 -8.21
N THR A 115 -21.68 6.86 -8.83
CA THR A 115 -20.24 6.59 -8.91
C THR A 115 -19.55 7.63 -9.78
N SER A 116 -18.36 8.05 -9.36
CA SER A 116 -17.54 9.04 -10.05
C SER A 116 -16.11 8.54 -10.12
N LEU A 117 -15.54 8.59 -11.32
CA LEU A 117 -14.21 8.07 -11.59
C LEU A 117 -13.12 8.93 -10.93
N ALA A 118 -12.00 8.31 -10.60
CA ALA A 118 -10.83 9.02 -10.10
C ALA A 118 -10.23 9.97 -11.17
N SER A 119 -9.41 10.91 -10.71
CA SER A 119 -8.62 11.77 -11.59
C SER A 119 -7.57 10.94 -12.34
N GLY A 120 -7.60 11.01 -13.67
CA GLY A 120 -6.67 10.25 -14.52
C GLY A 120 -5.25 10.82 -14.54
N LYS A 121 -5.07 12.12 -14.28
CA LYS A 121 -3.75 12.78 -14.34
C LYS A 121 -2.82 12.26 -13.24
N ILE A 122 -3.31 12.13 -12.01
CA ILE A 122 -2.58 11.56 -10.86
C ILE A 122 -2.15 10.13 -11.15
N LEU A 123 -3.07 9.30 -11.61
CA LEU A 123 -2.79 7.87 -11.86
C LEU A 123 -1.77 7.69 -13.00
N ARG A 124 -1.87 8.52 -14.04
CA ARG A 124 -0.93 8.49 -15.16
C ARG A 124 0.47 8.97 -14.75
N SER A 125 0.58 10.04 -13.97
CA SER A 125 1.89 10.54 -13.54
C SER A 125 2.64 9.52 -12.69
N ILE A 126 1.93 8.83 -11.80
CA ILE A 126 2.52 7.74 -10.99
C ILE A 126 3.00 6.61 -11.90
N LEU A 127 2.18 6.15 -12.85
CA LEU A 127 2.59 5.09 -13.77
C LEU A 127 3.84 5.47 -14.58
N GLN A 128 3.90 6.70 -15.09
CA GLN A 128 5.07 7.20 -15.83
C GLN A 128 6.32 7.25 -14.94
N GLN A 129 6.20 7.69 -13.69
CA GLN A 129 7.33 7.68 -12.75
C GLN A 129 7.80 6.25 -12.44
N LEU A 130 6.87 5.31 -12.24
CA LEU A 130 7.20 3.90 -12.00
C LEU A 130 7.84 3.22 -13.22
N GLU A 131 7.45 3.63 -14.42
CA GLU A 131 8.05 3.21 -15.69
C GLU A 131 9.48 3.76 -15.82
N ASN A 132 9.70 5.03 -15.48
CA ASN A 132 11.05 5.62 -15.47
C ASN A 132 12.01 4.93 -14.48
N ILE A 133 11.50 4.42 -13.35
CA ILE A 133 12.28 3.64 -12.37
C ILE A 133 12.56 2.20 -12.88
N GLY A 134 11.82 1.75 -13.89
CA GLY A 134 11.91 0.40 -14.45
C GLY A 134 11.17 -0.67 -13.64
N TYR A 135 10.18 -0.28 -12.84
CA TYR A 135 9.32 -1.23 -12.10
C TYR A 135 8.11 -1.68 -12.91
N VAL A 136 7.67 -0.85 -13.85
CA VAL A 136 6.52 -1.08 -14.71
C VAL A 136 6.96 -0.94 -16.16
N GLU A 137 6.41 -1.77 -17.04
CA GLU A 137 6.63 -1.68 -18.48
C GLU A 137 5.31 -1.71 -19.24
N GLN A 138 5.29 -1.06 -20.41
CA GLN A 138 4.21 -1.24 -21.37
C GLN A 138 4.37 -2.60 -22.07
N ASN A 139 3.30 -3.40 -22.07
CA ASN A 139 3.31 -4.67 -22.77
C ASN A 139 3.15 -4.41 -24.30
N PRO A 140 4.08 -4.90 -25.15
CA PRO A 140 3.98 -4.70 -26.60
C PRO A 140 2.94 -5.64 -27.25
N LYS A 141 2.69 -6.81 -26.66
CA LYS A 141 1.77 -7.83 -27.20
C LYS A 141 0.32 -7.57 -26.79
N LYS A 142 0.09 -7.13 -25.55
CA LYS A 142 -1.24 -6.82 -25.02
C LYS A 142 -1.30 -5.35 -24.62
N LYS A 143 -2.44 -4.69 -24.85
CA LYS A 143 -2.62 -3.28 -24.45
C LYS A 143 -2.63 -3.17 -22.92
N GLY A 144 -1.72 -2.41 -22.34
CA GLY A 144 -1.68 -2.18 -20.90
C GLY A 144 -0.26 -1.99 -20.37
N ARG A 145 -0.15 -1.83 -19.05
CA ARG A 145 1.11 -1.85 -18.32
C ARG A 145 1.13 -3.04 -17.37
N ARG A 146 2.29 -3.65 -17.22
CA ARG A 146 2.53 -4.75 -16.28
C ARG A 146 3.79 -4.47 -15.46
N LEU A 147 3.97 -5.19 -14.37
CA LEU A 147 5.24 -5.13 -13.64
C LEU A 147 6.35 -5.75 -14.48
N THR A 148 7.55 -5.21 -14.35
CA THR A 148 8.77 -5.87 -14.81
C THR A 148 9.17 -6.94 -13.81
N VAL A 149 9.98 -7.92 -14.24
CA VAL A 149 10.56 -8.93 -13.32
C VAL A 149 11.32 -8.27 -12.17
N LYS A 150 12.02 -7.15 -12.45
CA LYS A 150 12.71 -6.34 -11.44
C LYS A 150 11.72 -5.76 -10.42
N GLY A 151 10.60 -5.21 -10.88
CA GLY A 151 9.53 -4.68 -10.04
C GLY A 151 8.89 -5.77 -9.17
N GLU A 152 8.56 -6.92 -9.75
CA GLU A 152 7.98 -8.07 -9.04
C GLU A 152 8.92 -8.59 -7.94
N ASN A 153 10.21 -8.78 -8.26
CA ASN A 153 11.20 -9.23 -7.31
C ASN A 153 11.41 -8.25 -6.15
N ALA A 154 11.43 -6.94 -6.44
CA ALA A 154 11.53 -5.91 -5.41
C ALA A 154 10.31 -5.94 -4.47
N ILE A 155 9.11 -6.07 -5.02
CA ILE A 155 7.86 -6.16 -4.24
C ILE A 155 7.84 -7.43 -3.38
N ASN A 156 8.18 -8.59 -3.95
CA ASN A 156 8.21 -9.86 -3.22
C ASN A 156 9.31 -9.87 -2.14
N SER A 157 10.45 -9.24 -2.39
CA SER A 157 11.50 -9.06 -1.38
C SER A 157 11.02 -8.19 -0.22
N PHE A 158 10.32 -7.09 -0.51
CA PHE A 158 9.74 -6.24 0.52
C PHE A 158 8.62 -6.93 1.31
N ALA A 159 7.77 -7.72 0.64
CA ALA A 159 6.76 -8.54 1.30
C ALA A 159 7.39 -9.51 2.31
N ARG A 160 8.47 -10.20 1.93
CA ARG A 160 9.25 -11.05 2.83
C ARG A 160 9.86 -10.27 4.01
N TYR A 161 10.34 -9.06 3.76
CA TYR A 161 10.84 -8.17 4.82
C TYR A 161 9.74 -7.81 5.84
N ILE A 162 8.54 -7.44 5.39
CA ILE A 162 7.41 -7.16 6.28
C ILE A 162 7.05 -8.40 7.09
N ASN A 163 6.90 -9.56 6.44
CA ASN A 163 6.58 -10.81 7.13
C ASN A 163 7.59 -11.11 8.24
N LYS A 164 8.89 -11.01 7.94
CA LYS A 164 9.95 -11.21 8.94
C LYS A 164 9.84 -10.21 10.10
N LYS A 165 9.46 -8.97 9.83
CA LYS A 165 9.27 -7.94 10.86
C LYS A 165 8.06 -8.25 11.76
N VAL A 166 6.93 -8.64 11.18
CA VAL A 166 5.72 -9.04 11.91
C VAL A 166 5.99 -10.24 12.82
N TYR A 167 6.68 -11.29 12.33
CA TYR A 167 7.03 -12.44 13.16
C TYR A 167 7.94 -12.09 14.34
N LYS A 168 8.92 -11.19 14.13
CA LYS A 168 9.81 -10.74 15.21
C LYS A 168 9.07 -9.96 16.29
N LEU A 169 8.15 -9.07 15.88
CA LEU A 169 7.29 -8.32 16.80
C LEU A 169 6.44 -9.26 17.66
N GLY A 170 5.78 -10.24 17.04
CA GLY A 170 4.97 -11.21 17.78
C GLY A 170 5.76 -12.09 18.75
N LYS A 171 7.02 -12.41 18.45
CA LYS A 171 7.89 -13.12 19.40
C LYS A 171 8.24 -12.25 20.61
N LYS A 172 8.50 -10.96 20.37
CA LYS A 172 8.79 -10.00 21.44
C LYS A 172 7.60 -9.80 22.37
N GLU A 173 6.40 -9.59 21.83
CA GLU A 173 5.18 -9.44 22.64
C GLU A 173 4.90 -10.65 23.51
N LYS A 174 5.09 -11.88 23.00
CA LYS A 174 4.93 -13.11 23.80
C LYS A 174 5.94 -13.21 24.95
N GLN A 175 7.17 -12.75 24.70
CA GLN A 175 8.21 -12.72 25.71
C GLN A 175 7.89 -11.68 26.80
N ASP A 176 7.45 -10.48 26.40
CA ASP A 176 7.04 -9.42 27.33
C ASP A 176 5.82 -9.86 28.19
N ILE A 177 4.89 -10.67 27.65
CA ILE A 177 3.76 -11.23 28.41
C ILE A 177 4.24 -12.24 29.47
N GLN A 178 5.13 -13.16 29.09
CA GLN A 178 5.68 -14.15 30.01
C GLN A 178 6.47 -13.48 31.15
N ASP A 179 7.30 -12.49 30.82
CA ASP A 179 8.12 -11.76 31.80
C ASP A 179 7.29 -10.94 32.80
N ASN A 180 6.06 -10.57 32.44
CA ASN A 180 5.14 -9.88 33.35
C ASN A 180 4.36 -10.86 34.24
N GLN A 181 3.95 -12.02 33.72
CA GLN A 181 3.32 -13.08 34.51
C GLN A 181 4.29 -13.63 35.59
N ASP A 182 5.55 -13.85 35.22
CA ASP A 182 6.58 -14.33 36.14
C ASP A 182 6.93 -13.32 37.27
N LYS A 183 6.52 -12.05 37.15
CA LYS A 183 6.68 -11.02 38.17
C LYS A 183 5.47 -10.98 39.11
N GLU A 184 4.26 -11.12 38.58
CA GLU A 184 3.03 -11.20 39.38
C GLU A 184 3.00 -12.47 40.25
N ASP A 185 3.55 -13.59 39.77
CA ASP A 185 3.62 -14.85 40.54
C ASP A 185 4.69 -14.84 41.65
N LYS A 186 5.54 -13.81 41.71
CA LYS A 186 6.63 -13.66 42.70
C LYS A 186 6.37 -12.60 43.78
N GLU A 187 5.31 -11.80 43.63
CA GLU A 187 4.79 -10.87 44.64
C GLU A 187 3.69 -11.54 45.49
#